data_AF-A0A445H091-F1
#
_entry.id   AF-A0A445H091-F1
#
_cell.length_a   1.000
_cell.length_b   1.000
_cell.length_c   1.000
_cell.angle_alpha   90.00
_cell.angle_beta   90.00
_cell.angle_gamma   90.00
#
_symmetry.space_group_name_H-M   'P 1'
#
loop_
_entity.id
_entity.type
_entity.pdbx_description
1 polymer ?
#
loop_
_entity_poly.entity_id
_entity_poly.type
_entity_poly.pdbx_seq_one_letter_code
_entity_poly.pdbx_strand_id
1 'polypeptide(L)'
;MGIRGSLVLAMLVLGGISAETETEGILGTPTPFECGDNMAIGLNCGRYVSRIGPKEPPSPACCQALEGADIPCLCQYFTIYALLFSLEKGVYVLNSCGIPVPPGTRCGSYTFPPAPAPARPEN
;
A
#
# COMPACT_ATOMS: atom_id res chain seq x y z
N MET A 1 -30.79 10.49 37.03
CA MET A 1 -31.80 9.43 36.83
C MET A 1 -32.55 9.75 35.56
N GLY A 2 -32.34 9.11 34.42
CA GLY A 2 -32.48 7.67 34.24
C GLY A 2 -33.81 7.39 33.52
N ILE A 3 -33.96 7.89 32.28
CA ILE A 3 -34.93 7.35 31.31
C ILE A 3 -34.21 7.21 29.96
N ARG A 4 -32.99 6.68 30.00
CA ARG A 4 -32.15 6.48 28.80
C ARG A 4 -32.41 5.13 28.11
N GLY A 5 -33.51 4.45 28.47
CA GLY A 5 -33.81 3.08 28.05
C GLY A 5 -35.18 2.84 27.42
N SER A 6 -36.02 3.87 27.21
CA SER A 6 -37.41 3.65 26.73
C SER A 6 -37.78 4.30 25.40
N LEU A 7 -36.85 4.94 24.68
CA LEU A 7 -37.12 5.51 23.35
C LEU A 7 -36.26 4.95 22.22
N VAL A 8 -35.16 4.24 22.54
CA VAL A 8 -34.29 3.62 21.52
C VAL A 8 -34.91 2.36 20.92
N LEU A 9 -35.86 1.73 21.62
CA LEU A 9 -36.51 0.48 21.16
C LEU A 9 -37.78 0.70 20.32
N ALA A 10 -38.33 1.92 20.23
CA ALA A 10 -39.59 2.19 19.51
C ALA A 10 -39.40 2.93 18.17
N MET A 11 -38.19 3.34 17.81
CA MET A 11 -37.89 4.06 16.55
C MET A 11 -37.39 3.15 15.42
N LEU A 12 -37.70 1.85 15.45
CA LEU A 12 -37.18 0.89 14.47
C LEU A 12 -38.07 0.63 13.25
N VAL A 13 -39.16 1.36 12.98
CA VAL A 13 -40.10 0.88 11.94
C VAL A 13 -40.57 1.89 10.89
N LEU A 14 -40.38 3.21 10.97
CA LEU A 14 -40.88 4.09 9.90
C LEU A 14 -39.96 5.29 9.60
N GLY A 15 -39.03 5.08 8.66
CA GLY A 15 -38.57 6.11 7.73
C GLY A 15 -37.52 7.09 8.24
N GLY A 16 -36.27 6.65 8.25
CA GLY A 16 -35.10 7.51 8.44
C GLY A 16 -33.90 6.68 8.83
N ILE A 17 -33.21 6.12 7.83
CA ILE A 17 -31.90 5.50 8.02
C ILE A 17 -30.98 6.54 8.67
N SER A 18 -30.62 6.34 9.94
CA SER A 18 -29.30 6.79 10.39
C SER A 18 -28.33 6.13 9.42
N ALA A 19 -27.64 6.93 8.59
CA ALA A 19 -26.49 6.45 7.85
C ALA A 19 -25.36 6.20 8.87
N GLU A 20 -25.54 5.19 9.70
CA GLU A 20 -24.42 4.36 10.15
C GLU A 20 -23.86 3.76 8.87
N THR A 21 -22.70 4.26 8.45
CA THR A 21 -21.98 3.70 7.32
C THR A 21 -21.47 2.33 7.73
N GLU A 22 -22.34 1.33 7.66
CA GLU A 22 -21.98 -0.06 7.52
C GLU A 22 -21.57 -0.23 6.07
N THR A 23 -20.36 0.20 5.73
CA THR A 23 -19.73 -0.32 4.53
C THR A 23 -19.42 -1.77 4.85
N GLU A 24 -20.35 -2.66 4.54
CA GLU A 24 -20.15 -4.10 4.51
C GLU A 24 -19.09 -4.40 3.45
N GLY A 25 -17.82 -4.25 3.83
CA GLY A 25 -16.68 -4.77 3.08
C GLY A 25 -16.72 -6.28 3.16
N ILE A 26 -17.47 -6.93 2.28
CA ILE A 26 -17.37 -8.37 2.05
C ILE A 26 -15.97 -8.61 1.47
N LEU A 27 -15.02 -8.95 2.35
CA LEU A 27 -13.56 -8.87 2.22
C LEU A 27 -13.00 -7.43 2.05
N GLY A 28 -12.67 -6.79 3.18
CA GLY A 28 -12.04 -5.46 3.23
C GLY A 28 -10.59 -5.45 2.72
N THR A 29 -10.38 -5.51 1.40
CA THR A 29 -9.09 -5.17 0.78
C THR A 29 -9.00 -3.65 0.60
N PRO A 30 -8.01 -2.95 1.19
CA PRO A 30 -7.88 -1.50 1.07
C PRO A 30 -7.67 -1.13 -0.39
N THR A 31 -8.45 -0.20 -0.96
CA THR A 31 -8.33 0.13 -2.40
C THR A 31 -6.91 0.62 -2.73
N PRO A 32 -6.42 0.51 -3.99
CA PRO A 32 -5.05 0.90 -4.32
C PRO A 32 -4.71 2.32 -3.87
N PHE A 33 -5.68 3.25 -3.91
CA PHE A 33 -5.53 4.66 -3.55
C PHE A 33 -5.22 4.89 -2.07
N GLU A 34 -5.47 3.91 -1.21
CA GLU A 34 -5.19 3.99 0.22
C GLU A 34 -3.76 3.53 0.56
N CYS A 35 -3.04 2.95 -0.40
CA CYS A 35 -1.66 2.53 -0.21
C CYS A 35 -0.64 3.69 -0.30
N GLY A 36 -1.08 4.89 -0.66
CA GLY A 36 -0.23 6.07 -0.81
C GLY A 36 -0.72 7.00 -1.93
N ASP A 37 0.03 8.08 -2.20
CA ASP A 37 -0.26 8.98 -3.31
C ASP A 37 0.16 8.35 -4.65
N ASN A 38 -0.69 7.45 -5.16
CA ASN A 38 -0.45 6.74 -6.42
C ASN A 38 -0.27 7.68 -7.62
N MET A 39 -0.87 8.87 -7.58
CA MET A 39 -0.72 9.86 -8.64
C MET A 39 0.70 10.43 -8.61
N ALA A 40 1.17 10.87 -7.44
CA ALA A 40 2.55 11.33 -7.27
C ALA A 40 3.57 10.23 -7.60
N ILE A 41 3.33 9.00 -7.14
CA ILE A 41 4.19 7.84 -7.44
C ILE A 41 4.22 7.56 -8.94
N GLY A 42 3.06 7.50 -9.60
CA GLY A 42 2.97 7.24 -11.03
C GLY A 42 3.69 8.31 -11.86
N LEU A 43 3.47 9.58 -11.55
CA LEU A 43 4.09 10.71 -12.23
C LEU A 43 5.61 10.75 -12.06
N ASN A 44 6.10 10.55 -10.83
CA ASN A 44 7.52 10.71 -10.54
C ASN A 44 8.33 9.43 -10.76
N CYS A 45 7.73 8.25 -10.56
CA CYS A 45 8.42 6.97 -10.62
C CYS A 45 8.16 6.16 -11.89
N GLY A 46 7.07 6.43 -12.62
CA GLY A 46 6.57 5.57 -13.70
C GLY A 46 7.63 5.19 -14.74
N ARG A 47 8.51 6.12 -15.13
CA ARG A 47 9.59 5.83 -16.08
C ARG A 47 10.64 4.84 -15.55
N TYR A 48 10.97 4.92 -14.27
CA TYR A 48 12.01 4.07 -13.65
C TYR A 48 11.50 2.66 -13.39
N VAL A 49 10.20 2.50 -13.15
CA VAL A 49 9.57 1.20 -12.91
C VAL A 49 8.94 0.60 -14.16
N SER A 50 8.87 1.33 -15.27
CA SER A 50 8.36 0.84 -16.55
C SER A 50 9.10 -0.42 -17.02
N ARG A 51 8.37 -1.39 -17.58
CA ARG A 51 8.99 -2.53 -18.26
C ARG A 51 9.84 -2.12 -19.44
N ILE A 52 9.44 -1.04 -20.12
CA ILE A 52 10.12 -0.54 -21.31
C ILE A 52 11.33 0.29 -20.89
N GLY A 53 12.42 0.20 -21.67
CA GLY A 53 13.63 0.97 -21.45
C GLY A 53 14.59 0.35 -20.43
N PRO A 54 15.73 1.01 -20.17
CA PRO A 54 16.75 0.52 -19.26
C PRO A 54 16.33 0.61 -17.78
N LYS A 55 17.10 -0.05 -16.92
CA LYS A 55 17.05 0.17 -15.46
C LYS A 55 17.95 1.37 -15.15
N GLU A 56 17.37 2.41 -14.57
CA GLU A 56 18.04 3.69 -14.31
C GLU A 56 17.82 4.11 -12.85
N PRO A 57 18.79 4.81 -12.22
CA PRO A 57 18.64 5.31 -10.86
C PRO A 57 17.43 6.26 -10.75
N PRO A 58 16.65 6.21 -9.65
CA PRO A 58 15.50 7.08 -9.47
C PRO A 58 15.92 8.54 -9.29
N SER A 59 15.03 9.48 -9.66
CA SER A 59 15.19 10.89 -9.32
C SER A 59 14.87 11.12 -7.84
N PRO A 60 15.37 12.23 -7.25
CA PRO A 60 14.96 12.65 -5.91
C PRO A 60 13.44 12.77 -5.75
N ALA A 61 12.75 13.30 -6.77
CA ALA A 61 11.29 13.41 -6.77
C ALA A 61 10.58 12.05 -6.73
N CYS A 62 11.15 11.01 -7.35
CA CYS A 62 10.59 9.66 -7.22
C CYS A 62 10.78 9.11 -5.81
N CYS A 63 11.96 9.29 -5.20
CA CYS A 63 12.18 8.86 -3.82
C CYS A 63 11.26 9.58 -2.84
N GLN A 64 11.07 10.89 -3.01
CA GLN A 64 10.15 11.67 -2.18
C GLN A 64 8.69 11.21 -2.34
N ALA A 65 8.26 10.89 -3.57
CA ALA A 65 6.91 10.39 -3.80
C ALA A 65 6.65 9.01 -3.14
N LEU A 66 7.71 8.25 -2.85
CA LEU A 66 7.62 6.97 -2.15
C LEU A 66 7.67 7.13 -0.62
N GLU A 67 7.95 8.33 -0.09
CA GLU A 67 7.89 8.58 1.34
C GLU A 67 6.43 8.44 1.83
N GLY A 68 6.21 7.50 2.75
CA GLY A 68 4.87 7.21 3.28
C GLY A 68 4.03 6.25 2.42
N ALA A 69 4.58 5.71 1.33
CA ALA A 69 3.92 4.64 0.58
C ALA A 69 3.90 3.33 1.38
N ASP A 70 2.73 2.69 1.47
CA ASP A 70 2.57 1.34 2.02
C ASP A 70 2.93 0.33 0.93
N ILE A 71 4.20 -0.07 0.89
CA ILE A 71 4.72 -1.03 -0.08
C ILE A 71 4.01 -2.39 0.01
N PRO A 72 3.79 -2.99 1.21
CA PRO A 72 2.94 -4.18 1.34
C PRO A 72 1.56 -4.03 0.71
N CYS A 73 0.87 -2.90 0.90
CA CYS A 73 -0.42 -2.61 0.29
C CYS A 73 -0.32 -2.52 -1.24
N LEU A 74 0.62 -1.73 -1.77
CA LEU A 74 0.84 -1.60 -3.21
C LEU A 74 1.12 -2.95 -3.89
N CYS A 75 1.83 -3.84 -3.19
CA CYS A 75 2.15 -5.17 -3.70
C CYS A 75 0.94 -6.10 -3.88
N GLN A 76 -0.16 -5.87 -3.16
CA GLN A 76 -1.43 -6.58 -3.37
C GLN A 76 -1.99 -6.29 -4.77
N TYR A 77 -1.68 -5.12 -5.32
CA TYR A 77 -2.16 -4.64 -6.61
C TYR A 77 -1.15 -4.78 -7.74
N PHE A 78 0.09 -5.18 -7.45
CA PHE A 78 1.14 -5.27 -8.46
C PHE A 78 0.76 -6.17 -9.64
N THR A 79 0.02 -7.26 -9.41
CA THR A 79 -0.45 -8.17 -10.47
C THR A 79 -1.26 -7.42 -11.54
N ILE A 80 -2.06 -6.44 -11.16
CA ILE A 80 -2.86 -5.61 -12.10
C ILE A 80 -1.93 -4.78 -12.99
N TYR A 81 -0.85 -4.27 -12.42
CA TYR A 81 0.12 -3.43 -13.11
C TYR A 81 1.30 -4.21 -13.70
N ALA A 82 1.30 -5.55 -13.59
CA ALA A 82 2.43 -6.38 -13.96
C ALA A 82 2.72 -6.35 -15.46
N LEU A 83 1.79 -5.91 -16.32
CA LEU A 83 2.04 -5.72 -17.75
C LEU A 83 2.74 -4.39 -18.06
N LEU A 84 2.61 -3.39 -17.19
CA LEU A 84 3.14 -2.04 -17.38
C LEU A 84 4.47 -1.85 -16.65
N PHE A 85 4.60 -2.42 -15.46
CA PHE A 85 5.74 -2.20 -14.58
C PHE A 85 6.57 -3.46 -14.34
N SER A 86 7.88 -3.26 -14.22
CA SER A 86 8.86 -4.28 -13.87
C SER A 86 9.07 -4.30 -12.37
N LEU A 87 8.78 -5.44 -11.75
CA LEU A 87 8.99 -5.63 -10.32
C LEU A 87 10.47 -5.52 -9.95
N GLU A 88 11.36 -6.03 -10.80
CA GLU A 88 12.79 -5.92 -10.60
C GLU A 88 13.23 -4.45 -10.53
N LYS A 89 12.70 -3.61 -11.42
CA LYS A 89 13.00 -2.18 -11.38
C LYS A 89 12.34 -1.49 -10.19
N GLY A 90 11.13 -1.88 -9.80
CA GLY A 90 10.49 -1.42 -8.57
C GLY A 90 11.35 -1.71 -7.33
N VAL A 91 11.83 -2.95 -7.18
CA VAL A 91 12.74 -3.34 -6.09
C VAL A 91 14.03 -2.53 -6.14
N TYR A 92 14.60 -2.32 -7.32
CA TYR A 92 15.79 -1.47 -7.48
C TYR A 92 15.55 -0.03 -7.02
N VAL A 93 14.43 0.59 -7.42
CA VAL A 93 14.05 1.94 -6.99
C VAL A 93 13.89 2.01 -5.47
N LEU A 94 13.17 1.06 -4.85
CA LEU A 94 12.96 1.03 -3.40
C LEU A 94 14.29 0.94 -2.65
N ASN A 95 15.19 0.06 -3.09
CA ASN A 95 16.52 -0.08 -2.49
C ASN A 95 17.37 1.18 -2.67
N SER A 96 17.36 1.79 -3.87
CA SER A 96 18.11 3.01 -4.15
C SER A 96 17.61 4.22 -3.36
N CYS A 97 16.30 4.30 -3.11
CA CYS A 97 15.70 5.35 -2.31
C CYS A 97 15.77 5.08 -0.80
N GLY A 98 16.25 3.90 -0.37
CA GLY A 98 16.30 3.52 1.05
C GLY A 98 14.93 3.31 1.68
N ILE A 99 13.91 2.98 0.87
CA ILE A 99 12.55 2.74 1.36
C ILE A 99 12.53 1.38 2.07
N PRO A 100 12.23 1.33 3.38
CA PRO A 100 12.20 0.08 4.11
C PRO A 100 11.01 -0.77 3.64
N VAL A 101 11.26 -2.04 3.34
CA VAL A 101 10.22 -3.02 3.04
C VAL A 101 10.31 -4.12 4.09
N PRO A 102 9.20 -4.46 4.79
CA PRO A 102 9.21 -5.54 5.75
C PRO A 102 9.70 -6.85 5.11
N PRO A 103 10.63 -7.57 5.75
CA PRO A 103 11.10 -8.85 5.23
C PRO A 103 9.94 -9.84 5.05
N GLY A 104 10.00 -10.65 3.99
CA GLY A 104 8.91 -11.59 3.67
C GLY A 104 7.69 -10.95 2.99
N THR A 105 7.67 -9.64 2.75
CA THR A 105 6.64 -8.99 1.93
C THR A 105 6.58 -9.65 0.55
N ARG A 106 5.37 -10.00 0.11
CA ARG A 106 5.12 -10.66 -1.18
C ARG A 106 4.53 -9.69 -2.18
N CYS A 107 5.09 -9.66 -3.39
CA CYS A 107 4.62 -8.84 -4.51
C CYS A 107 4.53 -9.76 -5.73
N GLY A 108 3.34 -10.28 -6.02
CA GLY A 108 3.19 -11.38 -6.97
C GLY A 108 4.02 -12.60 -6.54
N SER A 109 4.93 -13.06 -7.41
CA SER A 109 5.84 -14.18 -7.14
C SER A 109 7.14 -13.79 -6.44
N TYR A 110 7.45 -12.51 -6.32
CA TYR A 110 8.64 -12.05 -5.61
C TYR A 110 8.36 -11.94 -4.12
N THR A 111 9.33 -12.35 -3.31
CA THR A 111 9.31 -12.20 -1.86
C THR A 111 10.56 -11.44 -1.44
N PHE A 112 10.38 -10.34 -0.69
CA PHE A 112 11.51 -9.59 -0.14
C PHE A 112 12.31 -10.48 0.81
N PRO A 113 13.66 -10.49 0.69
CA PRO A 113 14.49 -11.39 1.47
C PRO A 113 14.39 -11.09 2.97
N PRO A 114 14.69 -12.09 3.83
CA PRO A 114 14.85 -11.85 5.26
C PRO A 114 15.88 -10.73 5.48
N ALA A 115 15.68 -9.93 6.54
CA ALA A 115 16.70 -8.98 6.97
C ALA A 115 18.04 -9.73 7.15
N PRO A 116 19.18 -9.13 6.75
CA PRO A 116 20.48 -9.71 7.06
C PRO A 116 20.55 -10.06 8.54
N ALA A 117 21.08 -11.24 8.88
CA ALA A 117 21.35 -11.57 10.27
C ALA A 117 22.19 -10.44 10.88
N PRO A 118 21.91 -10.00 12.13
CA PRO A 118 22.73 -8.99 12.76
C PRO A 118 24.18 -9.45 12.72
N ALA A 119 25.09 -8.56 12.32
CA ALA A 119 26.51 -8.86 12.31
C ALA A 119 26.89 -9.39 13.71
N ARG A 120 27.46 -10.59 13.76
CA ARG A 120 28.02 -11.12 15.01
C ARG A 120 29.04 -10.10 15.50
N PRO A 121 28.94 -9.57 16.73
CA PRO A 121 29.95 -8.65 17.23
C PRO A 121 31.30 -9.38 17.19
N GLU A 122 32.24 -8.82 16.44
CA GLU A 122 33.62 -9.27 16.40
C GLU A 122 34.23 -8.91 17.76
N ASN A 123 34.55 -9.92 18.57
CA ASN A 123 35.12 -9.78 19.91
C ASN A 123 36.60 -10.12 19.90
#